data_AF-A0A8T4S2D3-F1
#
_entry.id   AF-A0A8T4S2D3-F1
#
_cell.length_a   1.000
_cell.length_b   1.000
_cell.length_c   1.000
_cell.angle_alpha   90.00
_cell.angle_beta   90.00
_cell.angle_gamma   90.00
#
_symmetry.space_group_name_H-M   'P 1'
#
loop_
_entity.id
_entity.type
_entity.pdbx_description
1 polymer ?
#
loop_
_entity_poly.entity_id
_entity_poly.type
_entity_poly.pdbx_seq_one_letter_code
_entity_poly.pdbx_strand_id
1 'polypeptide(L)'
;NTLSFTPIAYDQAKNSAESEIEVKIYKPNKSIFLEKVMKTGEQNSIFIESKFTSGFWSIETKLNEMSSSKLFFVEELRKINYSLSNGILTIENIGNVQFKGPIEIIIGNKTQTEQVNIALGENVKFRLKSPDGGEYEIRVGDGTTNYELGRAVLPTGNVIGIDNLNGLFKGNFSIWLWVLIIVILLIIALVLVRRFLKKKFVGKMPRALSLIHSKQDVPMQLSSPPLKQTLSPTTPSIENVTNSATKQEASVIALKIRNLSSLKSQFGDNSLDTIESALLIAKNAKAKIYIDHDYRVVIFVPMITNEKDNDMKAINTAKEMLSVLKDYNSIHSNKVDFGMGVHSGKVAIETHAQGKIKFVSIDNTLSIAKRIAESSKGEVLISEPLHKKSLGKIRVEKLIGTSFWQLKPMVKALFLPKKK
;
A
#
# COMPACT_ATOMS: atom_id res chain seq x y z
N ASN A 1 -16.44 -28.35 -3.42
CA ASN A 1 -15.57 -29.35 -4.09
C ASN A 1 -14.43 -29.70 -3.15
N THR A 2 -14.35 -30.94 -2.69
CA THR A 2 -13.31 -31.41 -1.76
C THR A 2 -12.26 -32.23 -2.50
N LEU A 3 -11.00 -31.83 -2.42
CA LEU A 3 -9.87 -32.63 -2.91
C LEU A 3 -9.32 -33.45 -1.74
N SER A 4 -9.30 -34.78 -1.89
CA SER A 4 -8.72 -35.68 -0.89
C SER A 4 -7.36 -36.19 -1.35
N PHE A 5 -6.41 -36.28 -0.43
CA PHE A 5 -5.07 -36.81 -0.68
C PHE A 5 -4.54 -37.57 0.53
N THR A 6 -3.65 -38.53 0.28
CA THR A 6 -3.01 -39.35 1.31
C THR A 6 -1.52 -39.46 0.97
N PRO A 7 -0.61 -38.90 1.79
CA PRO A 7 0.82 -39.10 1.61
C PRO A 7 1.20 -40.50 2.09
N ILE A 8 1.96 -41.24 1.27
CA ILE A 8 2.40 -42.60 1.58
C ILE A 8 3.92 -42.62 1.44
N ALA A 9 4.61 -43.19 2.43
CA ALA A 9 6.03 -43.51 2.36
C ALA A 9 6.22 -45.02 2.40
N TYR A 10 7.20 -45.49 1.64
CA TYR A 10 7.63 -46.88 1.62
C TYR A 10 9.10 -46.98 2.04
N ASP A 11 9.44 -48.05 2.76
CA ASP A 11 10.83 -48.39 3.07
C ASP A 11 11.53 -49.05 1.86
N GLN A 12 12.80 -49.41 2.03
CA GLN A 12 13.60 -50.09 1.00
C GLN A 12 13.02 -51.49 0.62
N ALA A 13 12.23 -52.09 1.50
CA ALA A 13 11.53 -53.36 1.28
C ALA A 13 10.10 -53.19 0.74
N LYS A 14 9.69 -51.96 0.37
CA LYS A 14 8.34 -51.57 -0.07
C LYS A 14 7.24 -51.75 0.98
N ASN A 15 7.59 -51.86 2.26
CA ASN A 15 6.61 -51.82 3.34
C ASN A 15 6.24 -50.36 3.64
N SER A 16 5.01 -50.12 4.08
CA SER A 16 4.60 -48.77 4.50
C SER A 16 5.37 -48.34 5.74
N ALA A 17 5.98 -47.16 5.70
CA ALA A 17 6.71 -46.60 6.83
C ALA A 17 5.84 -45.59 7.57
N GLU A 18 5.70 -45.73 8.90
CA GLU A 18 5.10 -44.71 9.76
C GLU A 18 6.10 -43.57 9.98
N SER A 19 5.77 -42.38 9.48
CA SER A 19 6.64 -41.21 9.57
C SER A 19 5.82 -39.92 9.46
N GLU A 20 6.37 -38.82 9.94
CA GLU A 20 5.80 -37.49 9.77
C GLU A 20 6.31 -36.88 8.45
N ILE A 21 5.39 -36.46 7.59
CA ILE A 21 5.67 -35.88 6.28
C ILE A 21 5.24 -34.42 6.28
N GLU A 22 6.14 -33.56 5.83
CA GLU A 22 5.82 -32.16 5.53
C GLU A 22 5.10 -32.08 4.18
N VAL A 23 3.87 -31.59 4.16
CA VAL A 23 3.07 -31.40 2.95
C VAL A 23 2.88 -29.92 2.66
N LYS A 24 3.24 -29.51 1.44
CA LYS A 24 3.04 -28.14 0.92
C LYS A 24 2.17 -28.18 -0.33
N ILE A 25 1.13 -27.37 -0.35
CA ILE A 25 0.27 -27.21 -1.53
C ILE A 25 0.56 -25.83 -2.11
N TYR A 26 0.86 -25.77 -3.40
CA TYR A 26 1.13 -24.52 -4.11
C TYR A 26 0.04 -24.21 -5.11
N LYS A 27 -0.27 -22.92 -5.19
CA LYS A 27 -1.12 -22.33 -6.23
C LYS A 27 -0.38 -22.31 -7.58
N PRO A 28 -1.07 -22.03 -8.70
CA PRO A 28 -0.45 -21.94 -10.03
C PRO A 28 0.66 -20.88 -10.13
N ASN A 29 0.60 -19.84 -9.29
CA ASN A 29 1.63 -18.81 -9.19
C ASN A 29 2.81 -19.17 -8.25
N LYS A 30 2.92 -20.44 -7.83
CA LYS A 30 3.93 -20.96 -6.90
C LYS A 30 3.90 -20.37 -5.49
N SER A 31 2.80 -19.71 -5.10
CA SER A 31 2.60 -19.32 -3.69
C SER A 31 2.08 -20.50 -2.87
N ILE A 32 2.54 -20.62 -1.63
CA ILE A 32 2.09 -21.67 -0.71
C ILE A 32 0.64 -21.37 -0.30
N PHE A 33 -0.24 -22.34 -0.53
CA PHE A 33 -1.64 -22.33 -0.08
C PHE A 33 -1.80 -22.98 1.29
N LEU A 34 -1.16 -24.14 1.48
CA LEU A 34 -1.21 -24.91 2.71
C LEU A 34 0.17 -25.49 3.00
N GLU A 35 0.59 -25.48 4.25
CA GLU A 35 1.80 -26.13 4.76
C GLU A 35 1.45 -26.82 6.07
N LYS A 36 1.60 -28.14 6.13
CA LYS A 36 1.20 -28.95 7.28
C LYS A 36 2.07 -30.19 7.40
N VAL A 37 2.43 -30.57 8.63
CA VAL A 37 3.03 -31.88 8.94
C VAL A 37 1.91 -32.88 9.26
N MET A 38 1.96 -34.05 8.67
CA MET A 38 0.96 -35.11 8.88
C MET A 38 1.59 -36.50 8.86
N LYS A 39 0.91 -37.50 9.45
CA LYS A 39 1.40 -38.87 9.46
C LYS A 39 1.19 -39.53 8.10
N THR A 40 2.11 -40.41 7.71
CA THR A 40 1.93 -41.29 6.55
C THR A 40 0.66 -42.11 6.67
N GLY A 41 -0.06 -42.29 5.55
CA GLY A 41 -1.30 -43.05 5.50
C GLY A 41 -2.54 -42.30 5.99
N GLU A 42 -2.40 -41.14 6.66
CA GLU A 42 -3.54 -40.33 7.08
C GLU A 42 -4.17 -39.61 5.89
N GLN A 43 -5.46 -39.85 5.62
CA GLN A 43 -6.18 -39.13 4.58
C GLN A 43 -6.50 -37.70 5.04
N ASN A 44 -6.24 -36.74 4.17
CA ASN A 44 -6.57 -35.35 4.42
C ASN A 44 -7.36 -34.79 3.25
N SER A 45 -8.14 -33.74 3.51
CA SER A 45 -8.97 -33.10 2.50
C SER A 45 -8.85 -31.59 2.57
N ILE A 46 -8.88 -30.95 1.40
CA ILE A 46 -8.97 -29.50 1.28
C ILE A 46 -10.25 -29.13 0.55
N PHE A 47 -10.90 -28.08 1.05
CA PHE A 47 -12.03 -27.48 0.36
C PHE A 47 -11.51 -26.49 -0.68
N ILE A 48 -11.84 -26.75 -1.95
CA ILE A 48 -11.56 -25.85 -3.07
C ILE A 48 -12.79 -24.96 -3.25
N GLU A 49 -12.66 -23.69 -2.86
CA GLU A 49 -13.70 -22.69 -3.06
C GLU A 49 -13.83 -22.31 -4.54
N SER A 50 -15.01 -21.82 -4.93
CA SER A 50 -15.28 -21.38 -6.31
C SER A 50 -14.41 -20.20 -6.77
N LYS A 51 -13.81 -19.48 -5.83
CA LYS A 51 -12.94 -18.31 -6.08
C LYS A 51 -11.46 -18.68 -6.23
N PHE A 52 -11.09 -19.96 -6.08
CA PHE A 52 -9.69 -20.39 -6.16
C PHE A 52 -9.17 -20.40 -7.60
N THR A 53 -8.02 -19.77 -7.82
CA THR A 53 -7.40 -19.58 -9.14
C THR A 53 -7.32 -20.90 -9.93
N SER A 54 -7.82 -20.87 -11.17
CA SER A 54 -7.71 -22.00 -12.09
C SER A 54 -6.26 -22.27 -12.51
N GLY A 55 -5.99 -23.49 -12.96
CA GLY A 55 -4.68 -23.91 -13.45
C GLY A 55 -4.10 -25.12 -12.71
N PHE A 56 -2.82 -25.41 -12.97
CA PHE A 56 -2.11 -26.51 -12.31
C PHE A 56 -1.63 -26.09 -10.92
N TRP A 57 -2.10 -26.80 -9.91
CA TRP A 57 -1.64 -26.73 -8.53
C TRP A 57 -0.67 -27.89 -8.28
N SER A 58 0.24 -27.73 -7.33
CA SER A 58 1.16 -28.80 -6.93
C SER A 58 0.98 -29.15 -5.45
N ILE A 59 1.05 -30.45 -5.13
CA ILE A 59 1.18 -30.96 -3.77
C ILE A 59 2.59 -31.54 -3.68
N GLU A 60 3.44 -30.92 -2.88
CA GLU A 60 4.78 -31.40 -2.58
C GLU A 60 4.79 -32.03 -1.19
N THR A 61 5.45 -33.17 -1.08
CA THR A 61 5.67 -33.87 0.19
C THR A 61 7.16 -33.99 0.42
N LYS A 62 7.61 -33.75 1.64
CA LYS A 62 9.03 -33.87 2.03
C LYS A 62 9.17 -34.75 3.26
N LEU A 63 10.08 -35.70 3.18
CA LEU A 63 10.49 -36.60 4.27
C LEU A 63 12.02 -36.67 4.28
N ASN A 64 12.66 -36.04 5.27
CA ASN A 64 14.12 -35.86 5.32
C ASN A 64 14.66 -35.20 4.02
N GLU A 65 15.52 -35.89 3.28
CA GLU A 65 16.08 -35.43 2.00
C GLU A 65 15.24 -35.84 0.78
N MET A 66 14.23 -36.69 0.97
CA MET A 66 13.34 -37.13 -0.10
C MET A 66 12.20 -36.13 -0.29
N SER A 67 11.90 -35.82 -1.55
CA SER A 67 10.73 -35.04 -1.92
C SER A 67 9.99 -35.69 -3.07
N SER A 68 8.67 -35.53 -3.08
CA SER A 68 7.79 -35.96 -4.17
C SER A 68 6.78 -34.87 -4.46
N SER A 69 6.36 -34.74 -5.71
CA SER A 69 5.42 -33.71 -6.14
C SER A 69 4.37 -34.29 -7.07
N LYS A 70 3.12 -33.89 -6.89
CA LYS A 70 2.01 -34.25 -7.77
C LYS A 70 1.25 -33.02 -8.20
N LEU A 71 0.93 -32.94 -9.49
CA LEU A 71 0.12 -31.87 -10.06
C LEU A 71 -1.35 -32.27 -10.09
N PHE A 72 -2.23 -31.31 -9.84
CA PHE A 72 -3.66 -31.44 -10.10
C PHE A 72 -4.18 -30.16 -10.76
N PHE A 73 -5.22 -30.28 -11.59
CA PHE A 73 -5.77 -29.17 -12.34
C PHE A 73 -7.06 -28.67 -11.66
N VAL A 74 -7.12 -27.36 -11.40
CA VAL A 74 -8.36 -26.68 -10.99
C VAL A 74 -8.98 -26.04 -12.22
N GLU A 75 -10.17 -26.49 -12.57
CA GLU A 75 -10.89 -26.03 -13.75
C GLU A 75 -11.32 -24.57 -13.66
N GLU A 76 -11.48 -23.93 -14.82
CA GLU A 76 -12.09 -22.61 -14.91
C GLU A 76 -13.60 -22.70 -14.62
N LEU A 77 -14.07 -21.84 -13.72
CA LEU A 77 -15.45 -21.69 -13.33
C LEU A 77 -15.87 -20.25 -13.60
N ARG A 78 -16.61 -20.05 -14.69
CA ARG A 78 -17.24 -18.77 -15.05
C ARG A 78 -18.63 -18.73 -14.43
N LYS A 79 -18.73 -18.19 -13.22
CA LYS A 79 -20.00 -18.11 -12.49
C LYS A 79 -20.24 -16.70 -11.97
N ILE A 80 -21.44 -16.19 -12.22
CA ILE A 80 -21.89 -14.88 -11.73
C ILE A 80 -23.08 -15.07 -10.79
N ASN A 81 -23.24 -14.12 -9.88
CA ASN A 81 -24.36 -14.02 -8.96
C ASN A 81 -25.15 -12.75 -9.27
N TYR A 82 -26.46 -12.84 -9.19
CA TYR A 82 -27.36 -11.74 -9.49
C TYR A 82 -28.10 -11.32 -8.23
N SER A 83 -28.23 -10.02 -8.01
CA SER A 83 -29.05 -9.47 -6.93
C SER A 83 -29.74 -8.19 -7.38
N LEU A 84 -30.98 -8.01 -6.94
CA LEU A 84 -31.80 -6.86 -7.30
C LEU A 84 -32.23 -6.13 -6.02
N SER A 85 -31.92 -4.84 -5.95
CA SER A 85 -32.33 -3.99 -4.83
C SER A 85 -32.62 -2.58 -5.33
N ASN A 86 -33.82 -2.06 -5.03
CA ASN A 86 -34.24 -0.69 -5.39
C ASN A 86 -34.06 -0.35 -6.88
N GLY A 87 -34.40 -1.29 -7.77
CA GLY A 87 -34.22 -1.12 -9.22
C GLY A 87 -32.77 -1.10 -9.71
N ILE A 88 -31.82 -1.45 -8.84
CA ILE A 88 -30.40 -1.63 -9.19
C ILE A 88 -30.09 -3.12 -9.24
N LEU A 89 -29.78 -3.61 -10.44
CA LEU A 89 -29.26 -4.95 -10.67
C LEU A 89 -27.75 -4.96 -10.40
N THR A 90 -27.32 -5.76 -9.44
CA THR A 90 -25.91 -5.99 -9.13
C THR A 90 -25.51 -7.37 -9.59
N ILE A 91 -24.48 -7.43 -10.44
CA ILE A 91 -23.93 -8.65 -11.01
C ILE A 91 -22.52 -8.82 -10.45
N GLU A 92 -22.29 -9.89 -9.68
CA GLU A 92 -21.02 -10.18 -9.02
C GLU A 92 -20.35 -11.41 -9.65
N ASN A 93 -19.05 -11.35 -9.92
CA ASN A 93 -18.29 -12.52 -10.34
C ASN A 93 -17.87 -13.37 -9.13
N ILE A 94 -18.55 -14.52 -8.96
CA ILE A 94 -18.28 -15.51 -7.89
C ILE A 94 -17.45 -16.71 -8.37
N GLY A 95 -17.02 -16.68 -9.63
CA GLY A 95 -16.14 -17.67 -10.25
C GLY A 95 -14.66 -17.45 -9.93
N ASN A 96 -13.81 -18.25 -10.56
CA ASN A 96 -12.34 -18.16 -10.42
C ASN A 96 -11.61 -17.62 -11.65
N VAL A 97 -12.35 -17.26 -12.70
CA VAL A 97 -11.82 -16.54 -13.88
C VAL A 97 -12.62 -15.27 -14.17
N GLN A 98 -12.01 -14.32 -14.88
CA GLN A 98 -12.70 -13.10 -15.32
C GLN A 98 -13.91 -13.45 -16.18
N PHE A 99 -15.07 -12.88 -15.87
CA PHE A 99 -16.28 -13.11 -16.63
C PHE A 99 -16.36 -12.13 -17.81
N LYS A 100 -16.40 -12.66 -19.03
CA LYS A 100 -16.62 -11.90 -20.27
C LYS A 100 -17.73 -12.58 -21.05
N GLY A 101 -18.87 -11.92 -21.16
CA GLY A 101 -20.03 -12.49 -21.82
C GLY A 101 -21.20 -11.52 -21.93
N PRO A 102 -22.16 -11.83 -22.81
CA PRO A 102 -23.44 -11.13 -22.83
C PRO A 102 -24.26 -11.52 -21.59
N ILE A 103 -25.02 -10.56 -21.07
CA ILE A 103 -26.04 -10.80 -20.06
C ILE A 103 -27.36 -10.28 -20.61
N GLU A 104 -28.37 -11.14 -20.60
CA GLU A 104 -29.73 -10.81 -21.01
C GLU A 104 -30.53 -10.35 -19.80
N ILE A 105 -31.09 -9.16 -19.89
CA ILE A 105 -31.91 -8.54 -18.85
C ILE A 105 -33.31 -8.39 -19.43
N ILE A 106 -34.27 -9.08 -18.83
CA ILE A 106 -35.66 -9.14 -19.26
C ILE A 106 -36.49 -8.33 -18.26
N ILE A 107 -37.18 -7.30 -18.74
CA ILE A 107 -38.04 -6.41 -17.96
C ILE A 107 -39.46 -6.53 -18.53
N GLY A 108 -40.31 -7.31 -17.86
CA GLY A 108 -41.60 -7.71 -18.39
C GLY A 108 -41.44 -8.47 -19.72
N ASN A 109 -41.90 -7.87 -20.82
CA ASN A 109 -41.87 -8.49 -22.16
C ASN A 109 -40.72 -7.99 -23.05
N LYS A 110 -39.82 -7.14 -22.53
CA LYS A 110 -38.71 -6.59 -23.32
C LYS A 110 -37.39 -7.17 -22.82
N THR A 111 -36.54 -7.59 -23.77
CA THR A 111 -35.21 -8.14 -23.49
C THR A 111 -34.15 -7.17 -23.98
N GLN A 112 -33.13 -6.93 -23.15
CA GLN A 112 -31.95 -6.15 -23.49
C GLN A 112 -30.69 -6.96 -23.17
N THR A 113 -29.77 -7.06 -24.12
CA THR A 113 -28.51 -7.78 -23.95
C THR A 113 -27.37 -6.80 -23.76
N GLU A 114 -26.60 -6.95 -22.70
CA GLU A 114 -25.44 -6.11 -22.39
C GLU A 114 -24.16 -6.94 -22.33
N GLN A 115 -23.11 -6.47 -22.99
CA GLN A 115 -21.80 -7.11 -22.93
C GLN A 115 -21.07 -6.65 -21.66
N VAL A 116 -20.76 -7.58 -20.76
CA VAL A 116 -20.06 -7.27 -19.51
C VAL A 116 -18.65 -7.86 -19.47
N ASN A 117 -17.78 -7.20 -18.73
CA ASN A 117 -16.44 -7.65 -18.42
C ASN A 117 -16.18 -7.41 -16.93
N ILE A 118 -16.28 -8.45 -16.12
CA ILE A 118 -16.25 -8.38 -14.65
C ILE A 118 -15.01 -9.12 -14.13
N ALA A 119 -14.09 -8.41 -13.49
CA ALA A 119 -12.89 -9.04 -12.91
C ALA A 119 -13.26 -9.93 -11.70
N LEU A 120 -12.27 -10.65 -11.18
CA LEU A 120 -12.47 -11.57 -10.06
C LEU A 120 -12.90 -10.82 -8.79
N GLY A 121 -14.05 -11.21 -8.23
CA GLY A 121 -14.61 -10.58 -7.04
C GLY A 121 -15.15 -9.17 -7.23
N GLU A 122 -15.10 -8.63 -8.45
CA GLU A 122 -15.74 -7.36 -8.77
C GLU A 122 -17.25 -7.55 -9.01
N ASN A 123 -17.97 -6.44 -8.92
CA ASN A 123 -19.37 -6.38 -9.31
C ASN A 123 -19.61 -5.21 -10.29
N VAL A 124 -20.63 -5.36 -11.13
CA VAL A 124 -21.15 -4.31 -12.00
C VAL A 124 -22.58 -4.01 -11.58
N LYS A 125 -22.91 -2.73 -11.51
CA LYS A 125 -24.23 -2.25 -11.11
C LYS A 125 -24.92 -1.55 -12.27
N PHE A 126 -26.14 -1.98 -12.51
CA PHE A 126 -27.02 -1.49 -13.56
C PHE A 126 -28.26 -0.87 -12.95
N ARG A 127 -28.49 0.42 -13.20
CA ARG A 127 -29.77 1.04 -12.86
C ARG A 127 -30.76 0.75 -13.98
N LEU A 128 -31.83 0.05 -13.65
CA LEU A 128 -32.90 -0.31 -14.56
C LEU A 128 -33.92 0.85 -14.66
N LYS A 129 -34.42 1.13 -15.86
CA LYS A 129 -35.45 2.15 -16.13
C LYS A 129 -36.54 1.59 -17.04
N SER A 130 -37.75 2.13 -16.93
CA SER A 130 -38.88 1.78 -17.80
C SER A 130 -39.52 3.02 -18.43
N PRO A 131 -40.00 2.96 -19.70
CA PRO A 131 -40.75 4.03 -20.37
C PRO A 131 -41.87 4.63 -19.55
N ASP A 132 -42.71 3.79 -18.97
CA ASP A 132 -43.98 4.23 -18.37
C ASP A 132 -43.86 4.39 -16.84
N GLY A 133 -42.77 3.91 -16.25
CA GLY A 133 -42.63 3.73 -14.80
C GLY A 133 -43.59 2.66 -14.25
N GLY A 134 -43.23 2.00 -13.16
CA GLY A 134 -44.10 1.00 -12.51
C GLY A 134 -43.39 -0.26 -12.05
N GLU A 135 -44.16 -1.27 -11.64
CA GLU A 135 -43.65 -2.55 -11.16
C GLU A 135 -43.53 -3.57 -12.29
N TYR A 136 -42.30 -4.06 -12.52
CA TYR A 136 -42.02 -5.07 -13.53
C TYR A 136 -41.38 -6.29 -12.89
N GLU A 137 -41.69 -7.46 -13.44
CA GLU A 137 -40.93 -8.68 -13.18
C GLU A 137 -39.59 -8.60 -13.90
N ILE A 138 -38.51 -8.86 -13.16
CA ILE A 138 -37.14 -8.79 -13.65
C ILE A 138 -36.55 -10.20 -13.69
N ARG A 139 -36.08 -10.60 -14.88
CA ARG A 139 -35.35 -11.84 -15.08
C ARG A 139 -34.00 -11.54 -15.70
N VAL A 140 -32.99 -12.30 -15.34
CA VAL A 140 -31.64 -12.14 -15.87
C VAL A 140 -31.12 -13.49 -16.31
N GLY A 141 -30.46 -13.54 -17.46
CA GLY A 141 -29.87 -14.76 -18.00
C GLY A 141 -28.49 -14.56 -18.59
N ASP A 142 -27.75 -15.66 -18.68
CA ASP A 142 -26.44 -15.76 -19.34
C ASP A 142 -26.53 -16.39 -20.74
N GLY A 143 -27.74 -16.46 -21.30
CA GLY A 143 -28.07 -17.13 -22.56
C GLY A 143 -28.33 -18.64 -22.43
N THR A 144 -27.98 -19.25 -21.29
CA THR A 144 -28.26 -20.69 -21.03
C THR A 144 -29.31 -20.87 -19.97
N THR A 145 -29.26 -20.06 -18.91
CA THR A 145 -30.14 -20.14 -17.75
C THR A 145 -30.77 -18.79 -17.45
N ASN A 146 -32.06 -18.79 -17.11
CA ASN A 146 -32.79 -17.59 -16.69
C ASN A 146 -33.06 -17.64 -15.18
N TYR A 147 -32.74 -16.56 -14.48
CA TYR A 147 -32.94 -16.38 -13.05
C TYR A 147 -34.03 -15.33 -12.82
N GLU A 148 -35.08 -15.69 -12.08
CA GLU A 148 -36.13 -14.75 -11.67
C GLU A 148 -35.69 -13.99 -10.41
N LEU A 149 -35.59 -12.66 -10.49
CA LEU A 149 -35.14 -11.80 -9.38
C LEU A 149 -36.30 -11.11 -8.63
N GLY A 150 -37.54 -11.42 -9.03
CA GLY A 150 -38.75 -10.85 -8.45
C GLY A 150 -39.24 -9.59 -9.17
N ARG A 151 -40.11 -8.83 -8.50
CA ARG A 151 -40.70 -7.59 -9.01
C ARG A 151 -39.99 -6.37 -8.42
N ALA A 152 -39.73 -5.36 -9.24
CA ALA A 152 -39.16 -4.10 -8.79
C ALA A 152 -39.89 -2.90 -9.39
N VAL A 153 -40.05 -1.85 -8.58
CA VAL A 153 -40.55 -0.54 -9.04
C VAL A 153 -39.42 0.16 -9.79
N LEU A 154 -39.60 0.40 -11.08
CA LEU A 154 -38.63 1.07 -11.94
C LEU A 154 -39.02 2.55 -12.15
N PRO A 155 -38.06 3.48 -12.06
CA PRO A 155 -38.31 4.88 -12.38
C PRO A 155 -38.60 5.08 -13.87
N THR A 156 -39.47 6.04 -14.17
CA THR A 156 -39.80 6.47 -15.53
C THR A 156 -38.55 7.00 -16.23
N GLY A 157 -38.28 6.52 -17.45
CA GLY A 157 -37.18 6.97 -18.29
C GLY A 157 -37.50 6.79 -19.76
N ASN A 158 -36.99 7.67 -20.62
CA ASN A 158 -37.42 7.77 -22.03
C ASN A 158 -37.28 6.48 -22.87
N VAL A 159 -36.43 5.55 -22.44
CA VAL A 159 -36.21 4.24 -23.06
C VAL A 159 -35.92 3.23 -21.94
N ILE A 160 -36.21 1.95 -22.15
CA ILE A 160 -35.62 0.90 -21.30
C ILE A 160 -34.10 1.06 -21.44
N GLY A 161 -33.48 1.48 -20.35
CA GLY A 161 -32.11 1.92 -20.35
C GLY A 161 -31.38 1.27 -19.20
N ILE A 162 -30.22 0.72 -19.51
CA ILE A 162 -29.30 0.16 -18.54
C ILE A 162 -28.19 1.20 -18.35
N ASP A 163 -28.25 1.92 -17.23
CA ASP A 163 -27.17 2.84 -16.86
C ASP A 163 -26.11 2.06 -16.07
N ASN A 164 -24.93 1.88 -16.67
CA ASN A 164 -23.76 1.37 -15.97
C ASN A 164 -23.27 2.41 -14.95
N LEU A 165 -23.38 2.08 -13.66
CA LEU A 165 -22.95 2.97 -12.57
C LEU A 165 -21.42 2.92 -12.35
N ASN A 166 -20.74 1.89 -12.86
CA ASN A 166 -19.30 1.67 -12.67
C ASN A 166 -18.46 2.15 -13.86
N GLY A 167 -19.07 2.79 -14.86
CA GLY A 167 -18.37 3.34 -16.00
C GLY A 167 -17.42 4.47 -15.60
N LEU A 168 -16.11 4.19 -15.65
CA LEU A 168 -14.96 5.10 -15.45
C LEU A 168 -15.04 6.45 -16.21
N PHE A 169 -15.96 6.60 -17.16
CA PHE A 169 -16.09 7.78 -18.02
C PHE A 169 -17.17 8.78 -17.61
N LYS A 170 -18.01 8.51 -16.59
CA LYS A 170 -18.94 9.53 -16.05
C LYS A 170 -18.36 10.34 -14.86
N GLY A 171 -17.22 9.93 -14.29
CA GLY A 171 -16.58 10.63 -13.16
C GLY A 171 -15.51 11.68 -13.53
N ASN A 172 -14.88 11.57 -14.70
CA ASN A 172 -13.73 12.42 -15.04
C ASN A 172 -14.08 13.69 -15.81
N PHE A 173 -15.31 13.85 -16.30
CA PHE A 173 -15.70 15.10 -16.97
C PHE A 173 -15.67 16.28 -16.00
N SER A 174 -16.01 16.04 -14.72
CA SER A 174 -15.86 17.03 -13.65
C SER A 174 -14.39 17.36 -13.39
N ILE A 175 -13.50 16.37 -13.38
CA ILE A 175 -12.06 16.59 -13.18
C ILE A 175 -11.46 17.41 -14.33
N TRP A 176 -11.81 17.10 -15.58
CA TRP A 176 -11.37 17.89 -16.73
C TRP A 176 -11.95 19.32 -16.74
N LEU A 177 -13.21 19.50 -16.31
CA LEU A 177 -13.80 20.83 -16.13
C LEU A 177 -13.06 21.64 -15.05
N TRP A 178 -12.71 21.01 -13.91
CA TRP A 178 -11.91 21.64 -12.86
C TRP A 178 -10.50 22.00 -13.33
N VAL A 179 -9.84 21.14 -14.09
CA VAL A 179 -8.54 21.45 -14.71
C VAL A 179 -8.65 22.64 -15.65
N LEU A 180 -9.69 22.71 -16.48
CA LEU A 180 -9.95 23.85 -17.38
C LEU A 180 -10.18 25.15 -16.59
N ILE A 181 -10.96 25.11 -15.51
CA ILE A 181 -11.21 26.25 -14.62
C ILE A 181 -9.90 26.74 -13.98
N ILE A 182 -9.07 25.83 -13.48
CA ILE A 182 -7.77 26.16 -12.86
C ILE A 182 -6.84 26.83 -13.88
N VAL A 183 -6.80 26.35 -15.12
CA VAL A 183 -5.99 26.94 -16.19
C VAL A 183 -6.47 28.36 -16.53
N ILE A 184 -7.78 28.60 -16.63
CA ILE A 184 -8.35 29.93 -16.87
C ILE A 184 -7.99 30.90 -15.71
N LEU A 185 -8.12 30.44 -14.46
CA LEU A 185 -7.76 31.21 -13.27
C LEU A 185 -6.27 31.59 -13.25
N LEU A 186 -5.40 30.65 -13.62
CA LEU A 186 -3.96 30.88 -13.73
C LEU A 186 -3.65 31.99 -14.75
N ILE A 187 -4.32 31.97 -15.92
CA ILE A 187 -4.15 32.98 -16.96
C ILE A 187 -4.59 34.37 -16.46
N ILE A 188 -5.75 34.47 -15.80
CA ILE A 188 -6.25 35.73 -15.22
C ILE A 188 -5.27 36.28 -14.17
N ALA A 189 -4.77 35.43 -13.28
CA ALA A 189 -3.78 35.83 -12.27
C ALA A 189 -2.50 36.37 -12.92
N LEU A 190 -2.02 35.72 -14.00
CA LEU A 190 -0.82 36.14 -14.73
C LEU A 190 -1.02 37.51 -15.41
N VAL A 191 -2.21 37.78 -15.96
CA VAL A 191 -2.57 39.09 -16.55
C VAL A 191 -2.64 40.18 -15.48
N LEU A 192 -3.26 39.90 -14.32
CA LEU A 192 -3.36 40.86 -13.22
C LEU A 192 -1.98 41.22 -12.65
N VAL A 193 -1.13 40.23 -12.39
CA VAL A 193 0.25 40.45 -11.90
C VAL A 193 1.04 41.33 -12.88
N ARG A 194 0.95 41.05 -14.18
CA ARG A 194 1.58 41.89 -15.22
C ARG A 194 1.04 43.33 -15.24
N ARG A 195 -0.24 43.54 -14.89
CA ARG A 195 -0.86 44.87 -14.85
C ARG A 195 -0.43 45.67 -13.63
N PHE A 196 -0.29 45.05 -12.46
CA PHE A 196 0.08 45.74 -11.22
C PHE A 196 1.58 46.07 -11.13
N LEU A 197 2.46 45.22 -11.67
CA LEU A 197 3.92 45.43 -11.64
C LEU A 197 4.41 46.65 -12.44
N LYS A 198 3.57 47.26 -13.29
CA LYS A 198 3.93 48.48 -14.05
C LYS A 198 3.68 49.79 -13.29
N LYS A 199 3.08 49.77 -12.09
CA LYS A 199 2.90 51.00 -11.29
C LYS A 199 4.15 51.25 -10.46
N LYS A 200 4.89 52.33 -10.78
CA LYS A 200 6.10 52.75 -10.07
C LYS A 200 5.75 53.10 -8.61
N PHE A 201 6.13 52.23 -7.68
CA PHE A 201 5.97 52.46 -6.25
C PHE A 201 7.06 53.44 -5.78
N VAL A 202 6.68 54.69 -5.51
CA VAL A 202 7.55 55.74 -4.96
C VAL A 202 7.34 55.75 -3.44
N GLY A 203 8.20 55.05 -2.70
CA GLY A 203 8.18 55.04 -1.24
C GLY A 203 9.60 55.00 -0.70
N LYS A 204 9.98 56.01 0.11
CA LYS A 204 11.28 56.11 0.78
C LYS A 204 11.31 55.16 2.00
N MET A 205 12.25 54.23 2.04
CA MET A 205 12.47 53.36 3.20
C MET A 205 13.24 54.09 4.30
N PRO A 206 12.83 53.99 5.58
CA PRO A 206 13.60 54.52 6.71
C PRO A 206 14.81 53.62 7.04
N ARG A 207 15.93 54.27 7.39
CA ARG A 207 17.18 53.64 7.84
C ARG A 207 16.97 52.96 9.19
N ALA A 208 17.29 51.67 9.27
CA ALA A 208 17.28 50.92 10.53
C ALA A 208 18.58 51.16 11.32
N LEU A 209 18.43 51.49 12.59
CA LEU A 209 19.48 51.61 13.60
C LEU A 209 20.16 50.25 13.88
N SER A 210 21.49 50.27 13.96
CA SER A 210 22.31 49.22 14.55
C SER A 210 22.32 49.34 16.08
N LEU A 211 21.84 48.32 16.79
CA LEU A 211 21.96 48.19 18.25
C LEU A 211 22.84 46.99 18.63
N ILE A 212 24.05 47.33 19.07
CA ILE A 212 24.71 47.00 20.35
C ILE A 212 24.89 45.51 20.75
N HIS A 213 26.15 45.22 21.07
CA HIS A 213 26.70 44.06 21.78
C HIS A 213 25.95 43.68 23.08
N SER A 214 25.89 42.39 23.40
CA SER A 214 26.16 41.97 24.78
C SER A 214 26.74 40.55 24.84
N LYS A 215 27.80 40.45 25.62
CA LYS A 215 28.68 39.32 25.87
C LYS A 215 28.40 38.90 27.31
N GLN A 216 28.00 37.65 27.56
CA GLN A 216 27.97 37.15 28.93
C GLN A 216 28.15 35.63 28.99
N ASP A 217 29.31 35.24 29.49
CA ASP A 217 29.67 33.89 29.91
C ASP A 217 29.12 33.62 31.31
N VAL A 218 28.51 32.44 31.53
CA VAL A 218 28.44 31.77 32.85
C VAL A 218 28.44 30.24 32.64
N PRO A 219 29.23 29.46 33.39
CA PRO A 219 29.22 28.00 33.35
C PRO A 219 28.20 27.44 34.35
N MET A 220 27.46 26.40 33.97
CA MET A 220 26.65 25.63 34.91
C MET A 220 26.91 24.13 34.73
N GLN A 221 27.62 23.56 35.70
CA GLN A 221 27.69 22.13 35.95
C GLN A 221 26.33 21.67 36.47
N LEU A 222 25.78 20.58 35.93
CA LEU A 222 24.82 19.77 36.66
C LEU A 222 25.04 18.29 36.31
N SER A 223 25.43 17.57 37.35
CA SER A 223 25.60 16.13 37.43
C SER A 223 24.24 15.44 37.50
N SER A 224 24.08 14.35 36.73
CA SER A 224 23.06 13.33 36.98
C SER A 224 23.58 11.95 36.55
N PRO A 225 23.19 10.87 37.26
CA PRO A 225 23.89 9.58 37.26
C PRO A 225 23.58 8.72 36.02
N PRO A 226 24.48 7.81 35.60
CA PRO A 226 24.22 6.90 34.50
C PRO A 226 23.36 5.71 34.97
N LEU A 227 22.11 5.65 34.51
CA LEU A 227 21.35 4.40 34.50
C LEU A 227 22.00 3.45 33.48
N LYS A 228 22.77 2.48 33.98
CA LYS A 228 23.16 1.29 33.22
C LYS A 228 21.93 0.39 33.09
N GLN A 229 21.20 0.49 31.99
CA GLN A 229 20.34 -0.60 31.52
C GLN A 229 21.15 -1.46 30.55
N THR A 230 21.69 -2.55 31.09
CA THR A 230 22.30 -3.64 30.32
C THR A 230 21.16 -4.45 29.70
N LEU A 231 20.64 -3.99 28.56
CA LEU A 231 19.83 -4.82 27.67
C LEU A 231 20.81 -5.51 26.71
N SER A 232 21.10 -6.78 26.99
CA SER A 232 21.83 -7.66 26.09
C SER A 232 21.09 -7.73 24.74
N PRO A 233 21.67 -7.23 23.63
CA PRO A 233 21.08 -7.49 22.33
C PRO A 233 21.40 -8.94 21.97
N THR A 234 20.39 -9.81 22.01
CA THR A 234 20.41 -11.09 21.29
C THR A 234 20.53 -10.76 19.81
N THR A 235 21.77 -10.58 19.37
CA THR A 235 22.11 -10.33 17.98
C THR A 235 21.99 -11.68 17.29
N PRO A 236 21.12 -11.86 16.29
CA PRO A 236 21.15 -13.08 15.49
C PRO A 236 22.56 -13.18 14.88
N SER A 237 23.29 -14.23 15.24
CA SER A 237 24.62 -14.51 14.70
C SER A 237 24.51 -14.63 13.17
N ILE A 238 25.35 -13.84 12.49
CA ILE A 238 25.36 -13.66 11.02
C ILE A 238 26.03 -14.88 10.33
N GLU A 239 26.19 -16.01 11.01
CA GLU A 239 27.05 -17.12 10.54
C GLU A 239 26.49 -17.93 9.35
N ASN A 240 25.27 -17.68 8.90
CA ASN A 240 24.69 -18.36 7.73
C ASN A 240 24.25 -17.42 6.59
N VAL A 241 24.83 -16.21 6.50
CA VAL A 241 24.70 -15.41 5.28
C VAL A 241 25.59 -16.02 4.21
N THR A 242 24.97 -16.65 3.22
CA THR A 242 25.65 -17.29 2.09
C THR A 242 26.54 -16.28 1.35
N ASN A 243 27.65 -16.75 0.75
CA ASN A 243 28.68 -15.94 0.07
C ASN A 243 28.20 -15.01 -1.08
N SER A 244 26.90 -14.93 -1.35
CA SER A 244 26.29 -14.12 -2.41
C SER A 244 25.65 -12.80 -1.95
N ALA A 245 25.64 -12.49 -0.64
CA ALA A 245 25.03 -11.26 -0.15
C ALA A 245 25.92 -10.03 -0.42
N THR A 246 25.40 -9.05 -1.17
CA THR A 246 26.13 -7.81 -1.44
C THR A 246 25.84 -6.77 -0.36
N LYS A 247 26.90 -6.24 0.28
CA LYS A 247 26.78 -5.15 1.25
C LYS A 247 26.63 -3.82 0.50
N GLN A 248 25.55 -3.08 0.76
CA GLN A 248 25.30 -1.78 0.14
C GLN A 248 24.92 -0.73 1.19
N GLU A 249 25.25 0.53 0.92
CA GLU A 249 24.66 1.64 1.68
C GLU A 249 23.17 1.74 1.36
N ALA A 250 22.37 1.97 2.40
CA ALA A 250 20.93 2.08 2.33
C ALA A 250 20.43 3.22 3.18
N SER A 251 19.36 3.83 2.71
CA SER A 251 18.59 4.83 3.46
C SER A 251 17.26 4.19 3.84
N VAL A 252 16.95 4.18 5.13
CA VAL A 252 15.78 3.49 5.68
C VAL A 252 14.85 4.52 6.32
N ILE A 253 13.57 4.49 5.95
CA ILE A 253 12.50 5.19 6.65
C ILE A 253 11.73 4.15 7.46
N ALA A 254 11.55 4.39 8.74
CA ALA A 254 10.61 3.65 9.58
C ALA A 254 9.41 4.54 9.90
N LEU A 255 8.22 4.08 9.54
CA LEU A 255 6.94 4.69 9.91
C LEU A 255 6.26 3.79 10.94
N LYS A 256 6.13 4.25 12.18
CA LYS A 256 5.41 3.57 13.26
C LYS A 256 3.98 4.09 13.33
N ILE A 257 2.99 3.20 13.35
CA ILE A 257 1.56 3.55 13.49
C ILE A 257 1.10 3.07 14.86
N ARG A 258 1.04 3.98 15.85
CA ARG A 258 0.81 3.62 17.27
C ARG A 258 -0.59 3.09 17.53
N ASN A 259 -1.58 3.58 16.79
CA ASN A 259 -2.99 3.21 16.95
C ASN A 259 -3.49 2.25 15.85
N LEU A 260 -2.61 1.44 15.26
CA LEU A 260 -2.97 0.56 14.12
C LEU A 260 -4.15 -0.39 14.43
N SER A 261 -4.23 -0.93 15.65
CA SER A 261 -5.34 -1.80 16.08
C SER A 261 -6.67 -1.05 16.07
N SER A 262 -6.70 0.16 16.61
CA SER A 262 -7.90 1.02 16.62
C SER A 262 -8.33 1.38 15.20
N LEU A 263 -7.38 1.76 14.33
CA LEU A 263 -7.69 2.09 12.92
C LEU A 263 -8.28 0.90 12.16
N LYS A 264 -7.82 -0.33 12.42
CA LYS A 264 -8.36 -1.54 11.78
C LYS A 264 -9.78 -1.90 12.24
N SER A 265 -10.14 -1.55 13.46
CA SER A 265 -11.44 -1.89 14.04
C SER A 265 -12.59 -0.99 13.56
N GLN A 266 -12.26 0.19 13.03
CA GLN A 266 -13.25 1.15 12.56
C GLN A 266 -13.57 0.90 11.09
N PHE A 267 -14.70 0.23 10.84
CA PHE A 267 -15.22 0.04 9.48
C PHE A 267 -15.66 1.37 8.87
N GLY A 268 -15.22 1.63 7.63
CA GLY A 268 -15.64 2.80 6.84
C GLY A 268 -14.76 4.05 7.00
N ASP A 269 -13.64 3.97 7.73
CA ASP A 269 -12.68 5.07 7.82
C ASP A 269 -11.55 4.95 6.78
N ASN A 270 -11.18 6.07 6.17
CA ASN A 270 -10.16 6.18 5.12
C ASN A 270 -8.72 6.30 5.67
N SER A 271 -8.50 6.03 6.96
CA SER A 271 -7.18 6.11 7.60
C SER A 271 -6.20 5.08 7.04
N LEU A 272 -6.65 3.84 6.80
CA LEU A 272 -5.83 2.79 6.19
C LEU A 272 -5.44 3.14 4.75
N ASP A 273 -6.39 3.66 3.96
CA ASP A 273 -6.16 4.10 2.59
C ASP A 273 -5.17 5.27 2.52
N THR A 274 -5.20 6.16 3.53
CA THR A 274 -4.25 7.26 3.66
C THR A 274 -2.84 6.75 3.97
N ILE A 275 -2.71 5.76 4.86
CA ILE A 275 -1.42 5.10 5.13
C ILE A 275 -0.90 4.43 3.87
N GLU A 276 -1.76 3.72 3.12
CA GLU A 276 -1.38 3.11 1.84
C GLU A 276 -0.96 4.15 0.80
N SER A 277 -1.69 5.26 0.71
CA SER A 277 -1.34 6.39 -0.17
C SER A 277 0.03 6.98 0.17
N ALA A 278 0.36 7.13 1.45
CA ALA A 278 1.69 7.55 1.87
C ALA A 278 2.77 6.52 1.45
N LEU A 279 2.51 5.22 1.60
CA LEU A 279 3.44 4.17 1.16
C LEU A 279 3.57 4.10 -0.37
N LEU A 280 2.52 4.47 -1.12
CA LEU A 280 2.57 4.53 -2.58
C LEU A 280 3.60 5.57 -3.06
N ILE A 281 3.79 6.68 -2.33
CA ILE A 281 4.85 7.67 -2.61
C ILE A 281 6.23 7.00 -2.58
N ALA A 282 6.50 6.20 -1.54
CA ALA A 282 7.74 5.45 -1.42
C ALA A 282 7.91 4.41 -2.54
N LYS A 283 6.84 3.70 -2.90
CA LYS A 283 6.84 2.74 -4.00
C LYS A 283 7.15 3.41 -5.35
N ASN A 284 6.55 4.58 -5.60
CA ASN A 284 6.80 5.39 -6.79
C ASN A 284 8.24 5.92 -6.82
N ALA A 285 8.84 6.17 -5.66
CA ALA A 285 10.26 6.47 -5.50
C ALA A 285 11.18 5.23 -5.66
N LYS A 286 10.65 4.10 -6.15
CA LYS A 286 11.36 2.81 -6.34
C LYS A 286 11.92 2.23 -5.05
N ALA A 287 11.33 2.52 -3.89
CA ALA A 287 11.73 1.91 -2.63
C ALA A 287 11.12 0.51 -2.47
N LYS A 288 11.78 -0.33 -1.66
CA LYS A 288 11.18 -1.58 -1.19
C LYS A 288 10.51 -1.35 0.16
N ILE A 289 9.31 -1.88 0.34
CA ILE A 289 8.52 -1.72 1.56
C ILE A 289 8.38 -3.07 2.27
N TYR A 290 8.64 -3.06 3.57
CA TYR A 290 8.46 -4.20 4.48
C TYR A 290 7.45 -3.82 5.57
N ILE A 291 6.61 -4.79 5.92
CA ILE A 291 5.65 -4.67 7.01
C ILE A 291 6.21 -5.47 8.17
N ASP A 292 6.39 -4.82 9.31
CA ASP A 292 6.87 -5.45 10.52
C ASP A 292 6.01 -4.94 11.69
N HIS A 293 4.99 -5.72 12.06
CA HIS A 293 4.00 -5.35 13.07
C HIS A 293 3.35 -3.96 12.81
N ASP A 294 3.57 -3.01 13.72
CA ASP A 294 3.13 -1.63 13.67
C ASP A 294 4.05 -0.71 12.86
N TYR A 295 5.14 -1.26 12.30
CA TYR A 295 6.05 -0.55 11.42
C TYR A 295 5.76 -0.79 9.94
N ARG A 296 5.99 0.26 9.16
CA ARG A 296 6.20 0.21 7.71
C ARG A 296 7.62 0.69 7.45
N VAL A 297 8.46 -0.23 7.00
CA VAL A 297 9.89 0.00 6.78
C VAL A 297 10.11 0.17 5.29
N VAL A 298 10.61 1.34 4.89
CA VAL A 298 10.91 1.68 3.50
C VAL A 298 12.42 1.71 3.33
N ILE A 299 12.94 0.95 2.37
CA ILE A 299 14.37 0.79 2.13
C ILE A 299 14.71 1.30 0.73
N PHE A 300 15.65 2.25 0.67
CA PHE A 300 16.25 2.76 -0.55
C PHE A 300 17.66 2.22 -0.68
N VAL A 301 17.92 1.50 -1.76
CA VAL A 301 19.24 0.94 -2.10
C VAL A 301 19.56 1.19 -3.57
N PRO A 302 20.83 1.47 -3.93
CA PRO A 302 21.21 1.79 -5.30
C PRO A 302 20.78 0.73 -6.31
N MET A 303 20.86 -0.55 -5.93
CA MET A 303 20.47 -1.67 -6.80
C MET A 303 18.98 -1.66 -7.22
N ILE A 304 18.11 -1.02 -6.44
CA ILE A 304 16.66 -0.95 -6.75
C ILE A 304 16.31 0.42 -7.35
N THR A 305 16.88 1.50 -6.78
CA THR A 305 16.52 2.86 -7.17
C THR A 305 17.22 3.32 -8.44
N ASN A 306 18.36 2.71 -8.77
CA ASN A 306 19.32 3.17 -9.77
C ASN A 306 19.87 4.58 -9.47
N GLU A 307 19.91 4.97 -8.19
CA GLU A 307 20.39 6.27 -7.74
C GLU A 307 21.47 6.14 -6.66
N LYS A 308 22.44 7.05 -6.69
CA LYS A 308 23.53 7.12 -5.70
C LYS A 308 23.13 7.89 -4.43
N ASP A 309 22.39 8.99 -4.56
CA ASP A 309 21.97 9.84 -3.44
C ASP A 309 20.62 9.37 -2.85
N ASN A 310 20.58 8.13 -2.37
CA ASN A 310 19.37 7.58 -1.73
C ASN A 310 19.02 8.27 -0.40
N ASP A 311 20.00 8.94 0.23
CA ASP A 311 19.80 9.68 1.46
C ASP A 311 18.84 10.86 1.26
N MET A 312 19.10 11.71 0.25
CA MET A 312 18.19 12.79 -0.10
C MET A 312 16.85 12.29 -0.61
N LYS A 313 16.83 11.19 -1.37
CA LYS A 313 15.59 10.57 -1.84
C LYS A 313 14.70 10.10 -0.69
N ALA A 314 15.29 9.47 0.32
CA ALA A 314 14.58 9.05 1.53
C ALA A 314 14.04 10.24 2.32
N ILE A 315 14.83 11.32 2.48
CA ILE A 315 14.38 12.54 3.17
C ILE A 315 13.19 13.19 2.46
N ASN A 316 13.26 13.33 1.14
CA ASN A 316 12.18 13.92 0.35
C ASN A 316 10.91 13.05 0.39
N THR A 317 11.07 11.73 0.23
CA THR A 317 9.95 10.78 0.35
C THR A 317 9.30 10.87 1.74
N ALA A 318 10.10 10.90 2.81
CA ALA A 318 9.59 11.04 4.17
C ALA A 318 8.81 12.34 4.37
N LYS A 319 9.25 13.44 3.76
CA LYS A 319 8.56 14.74 3.81
C LYS A 319 7.20 14.71 3.09
N GLU A 320 7.12 14.05 1.95
CA GLU A 320 5.86 13.89 1.19
C GLU A 320 4.90 12.94 1.91
N MET A 321 5.40 11.82 2.46
CA MET A 321 4.61 10.94 3.33
C MET A 321 4.06 11.70 4.54
N LEU A 322 4.88 12.56 5.16
CA LEU A 322 4.46 13.38 6.29
C LEU A 322 3.32 14.34 5.92
N SER A 323 3.35 14.96 4.73
CA SER A 323 2.29 15.88 4.33
C SER A 323 0.96 15.15 4.17
N VAL A 324 0.94 14.00 3.49
CA VAL A 324 -0.29 13.19 3.33
C VAL A 324 -0.91 12.84 4.68
N LEU A 325 -0.11 12.36 5.64
CA LEU A 325 -0.60 11.98 6.96
C LEU A 325 -1.08 13.19 7.78
N LYS A 326 -0.40 14.34 7.66
CA LYS A 326 -0.81 15.57 8.36
C LYS A 326 -2.07 16.18 7.77
N ASP A 327 -2.21 16.17 6.45
CA ASP A 327 -3.38 16.69 5.75
C ASP A 327 -4.62 15.88 6.16
N TYR A 328 -4.51 14.55 6.18
CA TYR A 328 -5.57 13.68 6.69
C TYR A 328 -5.93 14.00 8.15
N ASN A 329 -4.95 14.07 9.05
CA ASN A 329 -5.14 14.36 10.48
C ASN A 329 -5.72 15.76 10.76
N SER A 330 -5.64 16.69 9.80
CA SER A 330 -6.19 18.03 9.93
C SER A 330 -7.70 18.10 9.67
N ILE A 331 -8.24 17.14 8.92
CA ILE A 331 -9.64 17.14 8.46
C ILE A 331 -10.45 16.07 9.21
N HIS A 332 -9.83 14.94 9.56
CA HIS A 332 -10.53 13.79 10.11
C HIS A 332 -10.49 13.77 11.64
N SER A 333 -11.59 13.36 12.25
CA SER A 333 -11.70 13.16 13.70
C SER A 333 -10.88 11.96 14.17
N ASN A 334 -10.88 10.86 13.40
CA ASN A 334 -10.01 9.73 13.65
C ASN A 334 -8.60 10.01 13.14
N LYS A 335 -7.71 10.37 14.06
CA LYS A 335 -6.33 10.74 13.71
C LYS A 335 -5.44 9.51 13.63
N VAL A 336 -4.56 9.47 12.65
CA VAL A 336 -3.43 8.52 12.60
C VAL A 336 -2.38 9.01 13.60
N ASP A 337 -2.14 8.25 14.67
CA ASP A 337 -1.02 8.51 15.58
C ASP A 337 0.22 7.79 15.03
N PHE A 338 1.19 8.58 14.57
CA PHE A 338 2.38 8.05 13.93
C PHE A 338 3.67 8.71 14.40
N GLY A 339 4.77 8.00 14.19
CA GLY A 339 6.13 8.52 14.31
C GLY A 339 6.95 8.10 13.10
N MET A 340 7.81 8.99 12.61
CA MET A 340 8.62 8.75 11.41
C MET A 340 10.09 9.02 11.67
N GLY A 341 10.93 8.05 11.36
CA GLY A 341 12.38 8.12 11.52
C GLY A 341 13.13 7.77 10.24
N VAL A 342 14.18 8.53 9.92
CA VAL A 342 15.04 8.28 8.75
C VAL A 342 16.49 8.07 9.17
N HIS A 343 17.10 7.02 8.66
CA HIS A 343 18.48 6.64 8.97
C HIS A 343 19.25 6.22 7.70
N SER A 344 20.55 6.48 7.70
CA SER A 344 21.50 6.03 6.67
C SER A 344 22.43 5.00 7.30
N GLY A 345 22.52 3.81 6.71
CA GLY A 345 23.32 2.71 7.22
C GLY A 345 23.66 1.69 6.14
N LYS A 346 24.04 0.47 6.55
CA LYS A 346 24.42 -0.61 5.63
C LYS A 346 23.43 -1.76 5.72
N VAL A 347 23.14 -2.39 4.60
CA VAL A 347 22.31 -3.60 4.52
C VAL A 347 23.00 -4.63 3.63
N ALA A 348 22.86 -5.90 3.98
CA ALA A 348 23.22 -7.01 3.12
C ALA A 348 21.99 -7.35 2.27
N ILE A 349 22.19 -7.44 0.95
CA ILE A 349 21.14 -7.71 -0.01
C ILE A 349 21.38 -9.08 -0.61
N GLU A 350 20.40 -9.97 -0.45
CA GLU A 350 20.34 -11.26 -1.10
C GLU A 350 19.28 -11.22 -2.20
N THR A 351 19.72 -11.47 -3.44
CA THR A 351 18.81 -11.61 -4.59
C THR A 351 18.60 -13.09 -4.84
N HIS A 352 17.39 -13.59 -4.56
CA HIS A 352 17.02 -14.96 -4.91
C HIS A 352 16.74 -15.08 -6.41
N ALA A 353 16.88 -16.30 -6.96
CA ALA A 353 16.67 -16.61 -8.38
C ALA A 353 15.30 -16.18 -8.95
N GLN A 354 14.31 -15.91 -8.09
CA GLN A 354 12.97 -15.45 -8.47
C GLN A 354 12.82 -13.92 -8.49
N GLY A 355 13.90 -13.14 -8.39
CA GLY A 355 13.84 -11.68 -8.29
C GLY A 355 13.31 -11.16 -6.94
N LYS A 356 13.12 -12.05 -5.95
CA LYS A 356 12.81 -11.66 -4.58
C LYS A 356 14.08 -11.17 -3.90
N ILE A 357 14.03 -9.93 -3.44
CA ILE A 357 15.12 -9.27 -2.71
C ILE A 357 14.85 -9.41 -1.21
N LYS A 358 15.81 -9.98 -0.48
CA LYS A 358 15.80 -10.06 0.98
C LYS A 358 16.88 -9.13 1.52
N PHE A 359 16.55 -8.38 2.56
CA PHE A 359 17.50 -7.50 3.25
C PHE A 359 17.79 -8.05 4.62
N VAL A 360 19.05 -8.06 4.99
CA VAL A 360 19.51 -8.28 6.35
C VAL A 360 20.17 -6.99 6.81
N SER A 361 19.68 -6.41 7.91
CA SER A 361 20.25 -5.17 8.45
C SER A 361 21.65 -5.43 8.99
N ILE A 362 22.62 -4.62 8.57
CA ILE A 362 23.97 -4.60 9.15
C ILE A 362 24.01 -3.45 10.17
N ASP A 363 24.80 -3.60 11.24
CA ASP A 363 25.08 -2.55 12.23
C ASP A 363 23.84 -1.91 12.87
N ASN A 364 22.78 -2.71 13.12
CA ASN A 364 21.53 -2.23 13.71
C ASN A 364 20.82 -1.12 12.91
N THR A 365 21.10 -0.98 11.60
CA THR A 365 20.50 0.05 10.73
C THR A 365 18.98 0.12 10.89
N LEU A 366 18.30 -1.04 10.89
CA LEU A 366 16.85 -1.10 11.04
C LEU A 366 16.38 -0.71 12.45
N SER A 367 17.05 -1.22 13.49
CA SER A 367 16.73 -0.93 14.89
C SER A 367 16.89 0.56 15.22
N ILE A 368 17.92 1.21 14.67
CA ILE A 368 18.13 2.65 14.81
C ILE A 368 16.99 3.43 14.15
N ALA A 369 16.61 3.08 12.91
CA ALA A 369 15.49 3.73 12.21
C ALA A 369 14.18 3.62 13.01
N LYS A 370 13.87 2.42 13.53
CA LYS A 370 12.69 2.19 14.37
C LYS A 370 12.72 3.01 15.66
N ARG A 371 13.84 3.04 16.38
CA ARG A 371 14.00 3.84 17.62
C ARG A 371 13.79 5.34 17.38
N ILE A 372 14.25 5.84 16.23
CA ILE A 372 14.00 7.23 15.82
C ILE A 372 12.49 7.45 15.59
N ALA A 373 11.82 6.54 14.89
CA ALA A 373 10.39 6.60 14.66
C ALA A 373 9.58 6.55 15.96
N GLU A 374 10.00 5.75 16.94
CA GLU A 374 9.37 5.70 18.27
C GLU A 374 9.41 7.03 19.00
N SER A 375 10.54 7.72 18.90
CA SER A 375 10.79 9.00 19.58
C SER A 375 10.06 10.18 18.92
N SER A 376 9.60 10.04 17.66
CA SER A 376 8.91 11.07 16.89
C SER A 376 7.43 11.19 17.24
N LYS A 377 6.91 12.38 17.52
CA LYS A 377 5.49 12.65 17.82
C LYS A 377 4.74 13.26 16.63
N GLY A 378 4.91 12.67 15.45
CA GLY A 378 4.26 13.15 14.21
C GLY A 378 5.13 14.12 13.40
N GLU A 379 6.45 14.11 13.61
CA GLU A 379 7.44 14.78 12.78
C GLU A 379 8.36 13.78 12.07
N VAL A 380 9.17 14.25 11.12
CA VAL A 380 10.27 13.43 10.59
C VAL A 380 11.52 13.72 11.41
N LEU A 381 12.01 12.70 12.12
CA LEU A 381 13.30 12.75 12.80
C LEU A 381 14.36 12.04 11.95
N ILE A 382 15.58 12.56 11.93
CA ILE A 382 16.71 11.99 11.21
C ILE A 382 17.87 11.67 12.15
N SER A 383 18.60 10.61 11.82
CA SER A 383 19.82 10.21 12.53
C SER A 383 21.00 11.15 12.29
N GLU A 384 21.94 11.21 13.23
CA GLU A 384 23.19 11.96 13.12
C GLU A 384 24.01 11.65 11.83
N PRO A 385 24.23 10.37 11.41
CA PRO A 385 24.96 10.08 10.17
C PRO A 385 24.28 10.67 8.93
N LEU A 386 22.94 10.58 8.88
CA LEU A 386 22.15 11.13 7.77
C LEU A 386 22.19 12.67 7.77
N HIS A 387 22.14 13.30 8.94
CA HIS A 387 22.31 14.76 9.06
C HIS A 387 23.67 15.21 8.50
N LYS A 388 24.77 14.56 8.90
CA LYS A 388 26.11 14.90 8.40
C LYS A 388 26.21 14.82 6.88
N LYS A 389 25.59 13.81 6.26
CA LYS A 389 25.56 13.64 4.80
C LYS A 389 24.67 14.66 4.06
N SER A 390 23.71 15.26 4.76
CA SER A 390 22.72 16.20 4.19
C SER A 390 22.93 17.66 4.62
N LEU A 391 24.06 17.96 5.27
CA LEU A 391 24.46 19.31 5.68
C LEU A 391 24.36 20.30 4.52
N GLY A 392 23.70 21.44 4.76
CA GLY A 392 23.49 22.50 3.78
C GLY A 392 22.41 22.22 2.73
N LYS A 393 21.92 20.97 2.59
CA LYS A 393 20.83 20.61 1.67
C LYS A 393 19.46 20.72 2.32
N ILE A 394 19.38 20.51 3.64
CA ILE A 394 18.13 20.48 4.40
C ILE A 394 18.18 21.38 5.63
N ARG A 395 17.02 21.87 6.08
CA ARG A 395 16.88 22.60 7.33
C ARG A 395 16.45 21.64 8.43
N VAL A 396 17.27 21.54 9.48
CA VAL A 396 17.00 20.66 10.62
C VAL A 396 17.23 21.40 11.94
N GLU A 397 16.63 20.89 13.02
CA GLU A 397 16.83 21.38 14.38
C GLU A 397 17.16 20.21 15.30
N LYS A 398 18.20 20.34 16.14
CA LYS A 398 18.59 19.27 17.07
C LYS A 398 17.57 19.16 18.21
N LEU A 399 17.09 17.95 18.49
CA LEU A 399 16.17 17.72 19.59
C LEU A 399 16.96 17.60 20.91
N ILE A 400 16.63 18.47 21.88
CA ILE A 400 17.33 18.56 23.17
C ILE A 400 17.32 17.21 23.89
N GLY A 401 18.49 16.80 24.40
CA GLY A 401 18.64 15.53 25.15
C GLY A 401 18.71 14.28 24.27
N THR A 402 18.71 14.41 22.94
CA THR A 402 18.81 13.27 22.02
C THR A 402 19.88 13.46 20.95
N SER A 403 20.20 12.38 20.24
CA SER A 403 21.07 12.39 19.06
C SER A 403 20.29 12.53 17.74
N PHE A 404 19.05 13.02 17.79
CA PHE A 404 18.16 13.11 16.64
C PHE A 404 17.93 14.56 16.22
N TRP A 405 17.66 14.73 14.93
CA TRP A 405 17.41 16.04 14.33
C TRP A 405 16.01 16.06 13.72
N GLN A 406 15.21 17.06 14.06
CA GLN A 406 13.89 17.25 13.48
C GLN A 406 14.01 17.96 12.12
N LEU A 407 13.44 17.36 11.08
CA LEU A 407 13.33 17.98 9.77
C LEU A 407 12.33 19.14 9.81
N LYS A 408 12.76 20.35 9.45
CA LYS A 408 11.89 21.52 9.36
C LYS A 408 11.44 21.73 7.92
N PRO A 409 10.21 22.22 7.69
CA PRO A 409 9.81 22.66 6.37
C PRO A 409 10.74 23.78 5.91
N MET A 410 11.26 23.65 4.68
CA MET A 410 11.86 24.80 4.01
C MET A 410 10.75 25.83 3.82
N VAL A 411 10.85 26.95 4.54
CA VAL A 411 10.12 28.15 4.18
C VAL A 411 10.54 28.43 2.74
N LYS A 412 9.63 28.25 1.77
CA LYS A 412 9.86 28.76 0.42
C LYS A 412 10.16 30.23 0.62
N ALA A 413 11.42 30.62 0.48
CA ALA A 413 11.75 32.02 0.36
C ALA A 413 10.89 32.50 -0.81
N LEU A 414 9.85 33.28 -0.51
CA LEU A 414 9.14 34.03 -1.53
C LEU A 414 10.23 34.78 -2.25
N PHE A 415 10.58 34.32 -3.45
CA PHE A 415 11.59 34.93 -4.30
C PHE A 415 11.08 36.33 -4.60
N LEU A 416 11.49 37.29 -3.77
CA LEU A 416 11.34 38.69 -4.10
C LEU A 416 12.18 38.89 -5.36
N PRO A 417 11.56 39.32 -6.48
CA PRO A 417 12.26 39.45 -7.74
C PRO A 417 13.45 40.38 -7.56
N LYS A 418 14.66 39.89 -7.87
CA LYS A 418 15.87 40.72 -7.92
C LYS A 418 15.59 41.86 -8.90
N LYS A 419 15.49 43.09 -8.40
CA LYS A 419 15.46 44.31 -9.22
C LYS A 419 16.72 44.29 -10.10
N LYS A 420 16.53 44.22 -11.42
CA LYS A 420 17.53 44.62 -12.42
C LYS A 420 17.39 46.11 -12.68
#